data_AF-A0A9W9YXH8-F1
#
_entry.id   AF-A0A9W9YXH8-F1
#
_cell.length_a   1.000
_cell.length_b   1.000
_cell.length_c   1.000
_cell.angle_alpha   90.00
_cell.angle_beta   90.00
_cell.angle_gamma   90.00
#
_symmetry.space_group_name_H-M   'P 1'
#
loop_
_entity.id
_entity.type
_entity.pdbx_description
1 polymer ?
#
loop_
_entity_poly.entity_id
_entity_poly.type
_entity_poly.pdbx_seq_one_letter_code
_entity_poly.pdbx_strand_id
1 'polypeptide(L)'
;MSANKTALVLDNGSDTIKAGFAKEEAPHTVFTTVVGYPEHAKFQEVLDREAPLIGYDAMASSSNLDLSYPIKNSIITNWDDMETIWHYAFGKLGVNPEEHPVLLTEAPFNPTTNREKTTQIMFETFHTPAMYLALAPVLSLYASGRKDGIVLQSGYGVSHAVPVHDGFAIPQNVLRLDLAGSDLTDYLMKILTERGYSFRPDRKIVRDIKEKLCYVALELEQEIRSAASSSSLEKSYELPDGQVITIGNERFRCPEALFQPSMAETGSSGSAGSTGSTGIHQLTYNSIMKCDEGIRKDMFANIVLSGGSTMFPEIAERLQKEITVLAPAR
;
A
#
# COMPACT_ATOMS: atom_id res chain seq x y z
N MET A 1 31.46 -20.96 -14.22
CA MET A 1 30.48 -20.03 -13.64
C MET A 1 29.78 -19.37 -14.79
N SER A 2 28.50 -19.67 -15.05
CA SER A 2 27.73 -18.85 -15.99
C SER A 2 27.71 -17.42 -15.46
N ALA A 3 27.80 -16.43 -16.34
CA ALA A 3 27.58 -15.05 -15.93
C ALA A 3 26.16 -14.96 -15.34
N ASN A 4 26.03 -14.54 -14.08
CA ASN A 4 24.72 -14.37 -13.44
C ASN A 4 23.86 -13.48 -14.34
N LYS A 5 22.65 -13.94 -14.67
CA LYS A 5 21.68 -13.16 -15.43
C LYS A 5 21.22 -11.96 -14.59
N THR A 6 20.61 -10.97 -15.27
CA THR A 6 20.13 -9.73 -14.64
C THR A 6 19.27 -10.02 -13.41
N ALA A 7 19.52 -9.32 -12.30
CA ALA A 7 18.73 -9.51 -11.08
C ALA A 7 17.24 -9.18 -11.31
N LEU A 8 16.36 -9.94 -10.66
CA LEU A 8 14.93 -9.68 -10.61
C LEU A 8 14.61 -8.81 -9.40
N VAL A 9 13.60 -7.96 -9.52
CA VAL A 9 13.09 -7.12 -8.42
C VAL A 9 11.63 -7.47 -8.21
N LEU A 10 11.28 -7.88 -6.98
CA LEU A 10 9.92 -8.22 -6.56
C LEU A 10 9.49 -7.32 -5.40
N ASP A 11 8.57 -6.39 -5.66
CA ASP A 11 7.90 -5.60 -4.63
C ASP A 11 6.62 -6.29 -4.15
N ASN A 12 6.64 -6.81 -2.93
CA ASN A 12 5.56 -7.61 -2.36
C ASN A 12 4.50 -6.74 -1.67
N GLY A 13 3.74 -5.97 -2.46
CA GLY A 13 2.67 -5.13 -1.93
C GLY A 13 1.42 -5.91 -1.51
N SER A 14 0.69 -5.40 -0.51
CA SER A 14 -0.54 -6.03 -0.02
C SER A 14 -1.71 -6.01 -1.02
N ASP A 15 -1.75 -5.02 -1.92
CA ASP A 15 -2.75 -4.97 -3.00
C ASP A 15 -2.19 -5.47 -4.32
N THR A 16 -0.93 -5.17 -4.61
CA THR A 16 -0.30 -5.44 -5.90
C THR A 16 1.15 -5.88 -5.74
N ILE A 17 1.50 -6.95 -6.45
CA ILE A 17 2.89 -7.31 -6.75
C ILE A 17 3.36 -6.46 -7.91
N LYS A 18 4.59 -5.95 -7.81
CA LYS A 18 5.31 -5.35 -8.94
C LYS A 18 6.59 -6.14 -9.15
N ALA A 19 6.80 -6.62 -10.36
CA ALA A 19 7.93 -7.48 -10.68
C ALA A 19 8.60 -7.00 -11.98
N GLY A 20 9.92 -7.07 -12.04
CA GLY A 20 10.68 -6.66 -13.21
C GLY A 20 12.16 -6.99 -13.10
N PHE A 21 12.94 -6.50 -14.05
CA PHE A 21 14.37 -6.67 -14.10
C PHE A 21 15.07 -5.43 -13.53
N ALA A 22 16.19 -5.63 -12.84
CA ALA A 22 17.01 -4.53 -12.37
C ALA A 22 17.42 -3.63 -13.54
N LYS A 23 17.38 -2.31 -13.30
CA LYS A 23 17.64 -1.21 -14.27
C LYS A 23 16.50 -0.89 -15.23
N GLU A 24 15.36 -1.58 -15.18
CA GLU A 24 14.15 -1.09 -15.84
C GLU A 24 13.61 0.15 -15.13
N GLU A 25 13.06 1.11 -15.89
CA GLU A 25 12.50 2.36 -15.34
C GLU A 25 11.14 2.14 -14.63
N ALA A 26 10.45 1.07 -14.99
CA ALA A 26 9.14 0.70 -14.47
C ALA A 26 9.07 -0.84 -14.32
N PRO A 27 8.21 -1.36 -13.44
CA PRO A 27 8.03 -2.80 -13.33
C PRO A 27 7.52 -3.41 -14.64
N HIS A 28 8.11 -4.54 -15.04
CA HIS A 28 7.70 -5.31 -16.21
C HIS A 28 6.25 -5.81 -16.10
N THR A 29 5.83 -6.21 -14.90
CA THR A 29 4.47 -6.65 -14.63
C THR A 29 3.96 -6.14 -13.29
N VAL A 30 2.68 -5.81 -13.25
CA VAL A 30 1.95 -5.42 -12.04
C VAL A 30 0.63 -6.18 -12.02
N PHE A 31 0.33 -6.87 -10.92
CA PHE A 31 -0.92 -7.61 -10.78
C PHE A 31 -1.37 -7.65 -9.31
N THR A 32 -2.67 -7.84 -9.09
CA THR A 32 -3.26 -7.88 -7.75
C THR A 32 -2.72 -9.06 -6.92
N THR A 33 -2.39 -8.82 -5.66
CA THR A 33 -1.88 -9.84 -4.73
C THR A 33 -3.04 -10.69 -4.19
N VAL A 34 -3.60 -11.55 -5.04
CA VAL A 34 -4.75 -12.41 -4.73
C VAL A 34 -4.66 -13.74 -5.47
N VAL A 35 -5.09 -14.80 -4.79
CA VAL A 35 -5.25 -16.15 -5.32
C VAL A 35 -6.73 -16.53 -5.22
N GLY A 36 -7.32 -17.05 -6.28
CA GLY A 36 -8.72 -17.46 -6.34
C GLY A 36 -8.85 -18.95 -6.59
N TYR A 37 -9.55 -19.64 -5.69
CA TYR A 37 -9.80 -21.07 -5.78
C TYR A 37 -11.26 -21.33 -6.17
N PRO A 38 -11.54 -22.25 -7.11
CA PRO A 38 -12.92 -22.68 -7.38
C PRO A 38 -13.58 -23.22 -6.10
N GLU A 39 -14.82 -22.80 -5.80
CA GLU A 39 -15.52 -23.13 -4.56
C GLU A 39 -15.60 -24.64 -4.26
N HIS A 40 -15.52 -25.49 -5.29
CA HIS A 40 -15.60 -26.95 -5.19
C HIS A 40 -14.24 -27.68 -5.14
N ALA A 41 -13.11 -26.97 -5.25
CA ALA A 41 -11.77 -27.59 -5.31
C ALA A 41 -11.35 -28.27 -3.99
N LYS A 42 -11.99 -27.93 -2.85
CA LYS A 42 -11.69 -28.53 -1.54
C LYS A 42 -11.99 -30.04 -1.47
N PHE A 43 -12.85 -30.57 -2.36
CA PHE A 43 -13.29 -31.98 -2.35
C PHE A 43 -12.82 -32.82 -3.56
N GLN A 44 -12.04 -32.25 -4.47
CA GLN A 44 -11.48 -32.98 -5.62
C GLN A 44 -10.14 -33.67 -5.27
N GLU A 45 -9.90 -34.83 -5.88
CA GLU A 45 -8.59 -35.50 -5.84
C GLU A 45 -7.50 -34.58 -6.43
N VAL A 46 -6.26 -34.72 -5.92
CA VAL A 46 -5.13 -33.82 -6.24
C VAL A 46 -4.83 -33.71 -7.74
N LEU A 47 -5.12 -34.75 -8.52
CA LEU A 47 -4.90 -34.78 -9.97
C LEU A 47 -5.96 -34.04 -10.80
N ASP A 48 -7.15 -33.79 -10.23
CA ASP A 48 -8.29 -33.17 -10.92
C ASP A 48 -8.53 -31.71 -10.48
N ARG A 49 -7.68 -31.16 -9.60
CA ARG A 49 -7.81 -29.77 -9.15
C ARG A 49 -7.41 -28.81 -10.28
N GLU A 50 -8.36 -27.96 -10.68
CA GLU A 50 -8.06 -26.80 -11.52
C GLU A 50 -7.03 -25.90 -10.84
N ALA A 51 -6.08 -25.38 -11.64
CA ALA A 51 -5.07 -24.46 -11.14
C ALA A 51 -5.72 -23.18 -10.59
N PRO A 52 -5.21 -22.61 -9.48
CA PRO A 52 -5.76 -21.38 -8.94
C PRO A 52 -5.59 -20.22 -9.93
N LEU A 53 -6.57 -19.32 -9.95
CA LEU A 53 -6.46 -18.06 -10.67
C LEU A 53 -5.71 -17.04 -9.82
N ILE A 54 -4.96 -16.15 -10.45
CA ILE A 54 -4.09 -15.19 -9.76
C ILE A 54 -4.30 -13.79 -10.35
N GLY A 55 -4.27 -12.77 -9.49
CA GLY A 55 -4.32 -11.38 -9.93
C GLY A 55 -5.61 -11.00 -10.63
N TYR A 56 -5.51 -10.44 -11.85
CA TYR A 56 -6.68 -9.96 -12.59
C TYR A 56 -7.67 -11.07 -12.89
N ASP A 57 -7.20 -12.27 -13.23
CA ASP A 57 -8.05 -13.40 -13.60
C ASP A 57 -8.89 -13.87 -12.40
N ALA A 58 -8.30 -13.90 -11.20
CA ALA A 58 -9.03 -14.18 -9.96
C ALA A 58 -10.04 -13.07 -9.64
N MET A 59 -9.67 -11.82 -9.88
CA MET A 59 -10.57 -10.69 -9.66
C MET A 59 -11.73 -10.65 -10.65
N ALA A 60 -11.51 -10.98 -11.92
CA ALA A 60 -12.56 -11.00 -12.95
C ALA A 60 -13.62 -12.06 -12.65
N SER A 61 -13.20 -13.19 -12.08
CA SER A 61 -14.07 -14.32 -11.74
C SER A 61 -14.44 -14.38 -10.25
N SER A 62 -14.27 -13.28 -9.51
CA SER A 62 -14.39 -13.26 -8.04
C SER A 62 -15.73 -13.70 -7.48
N SER A 63 -16.80 -13.69 -8.28
CA SER A 63 -18.13 -14.13 -7.82
C SER A 63 -18.23 -15.64 -7.61
N ASN A 64 -17.31 -16.42 -8.19
CA ASN A 64 -17.35 -17.89 -8.22
C ASN A 64 -16.10 -18.52 -7.58
N LEU A 65 -15.30 -17.71 -6.88
CA LEU A 65 -14.02 -18.12 -6.32
C LEU A 65 -13.94 -17.77 -4.83
N ASP A 66 -13.34 -18.68 -4.06
CA ASP A 66 -12.84 -18.38 -2.73
C ASP A 66 -11.53 -17.60 -2.88
N LEU A 67 -11.57 -16.29 -2.58
CA LEU A 67 -10.42 -15.40 -2.72
C LEU A 67 -9.57 -15.37 -1.46
N SER A 68 -8.27 -15.61 -1.64
CA SER A 68 -7.25 -15.48 -0.60
C SER A 68 -6.30 -14.33 -0.89
N TYR A 69 -6.02 -13.54 0.15
CA TYR A 69 -5.09 -12.41 0.14
C TYR A 69 -3.92 -12.75 1.07
N PRO A 70 -2.79 -13.24 0.55
CA PRO A 70 -1.72 -13.80 1.38
C PRO A 70 -0.98 -12.75 2.21
N ILE A 71 -1.06 -11.47 1.86
CA ILE A 71 -0.39 -10.37 2.57
C ILE A 71 -1.43 -9.49 3.25
N LYS A 72 -1.40 -9.43 4.59
CA LYS A 72 -2.26 -8.57 5.41
C LYS A 72 -1.41 -7.54 6.13
N ASN A 73 -1.76 -6.27 5.99
CA ASN A 73 -1.03 -5.12 6.57
C ASN A 73 0.49 -5.23 6.34
N SER A 74 0.86 -5.56 5.10
CA SER A 74 2.23 -5.78 4.61
C SER A 74 3.02 -6.93 5.23
N ILE A 75 2.35 -7.84 5.95
CA ILE A 75 2.94 -9.08 6.47
C ILE A 75 2.36 -10.29 5.73
N ILE A 76 3.23 -11.20 5.28
CA ILE A 76 2.81 -12.48 4.69
C ILE A 76 2.17 -13.34 5.78
N THR A 77 0.95 -13.81 5.52
CA THR A 77 0.11 -14.60 6.44
C THR A 77 -0.29 -15.96 5.86
N ASN A 78 -0.23 -16.14 4.54
CA ASN A 78 -0.38 -17.44 3.89
C ASN A 78 0.80 -17.68 2.94
N TRP A 79 1.66 -18.64 3.29
CA TRP A 79 2.89 -18.94 2.55
C TRP A 79 2.64 -19.77 1.29
N ASP A 80 1.66 -20.67 1.30
CA ASP A 80 1.34 -21.51 0.15
C ASP A 80 0.80 -20.64 -1.02
N ASP A 81 -0.07 -19.69 -0.69
CA ASP A 81 -0.58 -18.71 -1.64
C ASP A 81 0.52 -17.72 -2.09
N MET A 82 1.44 -17.35 -1.19
CA MET A 82 2.55 -16.47 -1.54
C MET A 82 3.54 -17.14 -2.52
N GLU A 83 3.85 -18.42 -2.29
CA GLU A 83 4.66 -19.24 -3.20
C GLU A 83 4.00 -19.34 -4.58
N THR A 84 2.68 -19.59 -4.60
CA THR A 84 1.86 -19.59 -5.82
C THR A 84 1.96 -18.25 -6.58
N ILE A 85 1.89 -17.12 -5.85
CA ILE A 85 2.07 -15.77 -6.43
C ILE A 85 3.48 -15.57 -7.00
N TRP A 86 4.53 -16.05 -6.33
CA TRP A 86 5.89 -15.94 -6.84
C TRP A 86 6.14 -16.80 -8.08
N HIS A 87 5.60 -18.02 -8.13
CA HIS A 87 5.59 -18.84 -9.35
C HIS A 87 4.95 -18.08 -10.52
N TYR A 88 3.80 -17.44 -10.28
CA TYR A 88 3.12 -16.63 -11.29
C TYR A 88 3.96 -15.41 -11.72
N ALA A 89 4.60 -14.71 -10.78
CA ALA A 89 5.47 -13.59 -11.08
C ALA A 89 6.64 -13.99 -11.99
N PHE A 90 7.37 -15.06 -11.65
CA PHE A 90 8.46 -15.58 -12.49
C PHE A 90 7.97 -16.04 -13.86
N GLY A 91 6.79 -16.69 -13.91
CA GLY A 91 6.14 -17.06 -15.17
C GLY A 91 5.79 -15.85 -16.04
N LYS A 92 5.28 -14.76 -15.46
CA LYS A 92 5.00 -13.50 -16.18
C LYS A 92 6.26 -12.81 -16.69
N LEU A 93 7.38 -12.96 -16.00
CA LEU A 93 8.68 -12.47 -16.47
C LEU A 93 9.31 -13.40 -17.53
N GLY A 94 8.79 -14.61 -17.70
CA GLY A 94 9.32 -15.59 -18.66
C GLY A 94 10.72 -16.09 -18.30
N VAL A 95 11.03 -16.20 -17.00
CA VAL A 95 12.37 -16.54 -16.51
C VAL A 95 12.39 -17.84 -15.71
N ASN A 96 13.56 -18.50 -15.68
CA ASN A 96 13.86 -19.53 -14.69
C ASN A 96 14.50 -18.86 -13.46
N PRO A 97 13.88 -18.87 -12.27
CA PRO A 97 14.43 -18.19 -11.08
C PRO A 97 15.81 -18.73 -10.65
N GLU A 98 16.16 -19.98 -10.98
CA GLU A 98 17.46 -20.58 -10.65
C GLU A 98 18.66 -19.90 -11.33
N GLU A 99 18.41 -19.08 -12.36
CA GLU A 99 19.45 -18.41 -13.13
C GLU A 99 19.63 -16.94 -12.75
N HIS A 100 18.80 -16.41 -11.85
CA HIS A 100 18.70 -14.97 -11.57
C HIS A 100 18.76 -14.65 -10.08
N PRO A 101 19.65 -13.74 -9.65
CA PRO A 101 19.56 -13.16 -8.30
C PRO A 101 18.22 -12.43 -8.11
N VAL A 102 17.63 -12.50 -6.91
CA VAL A 102 16.32 -11.87 -6.63
C VAL A 102 16.41 -10.86 -5.50
N LEU A 103 16.08 -9.60 -5.78
CA LEU A 103 15.83 -8.59 -4.76
C LEU A 103 14.33 -8.61 -4.42
N LEU A 104 14.00 -8.81 -3.15
CA LEU A 104 12.64 -8.77 -2.64
C LEU A 104 12.48 -7.59 -1.68
N THR A 105 11.32 -6.94 -1.71
CA THR A 105 10.97 -5.94 -0.70
C THR A 105 10.27 -6.57 0.50
N GLU A 106 10.49 -5.96 1.66
CA GLU A 106 9.74 -6.22 2.88
C GLU A 106 9.27 -4.91 3.52
N ALA A 107 8.31 -5.04 4.45
CA ALA A 107 7.82 -3.93 5.24
C ALA A 107 8.60 -3.77 6.56
N PRO A 108 8.55 -2.59 7.20
CA PRO A 108 8.98 -2.46 8.59
C PRO A 108 8.24 -3.44 9.51
N PHE A 109 8.89 -3.85 10.60
CA PHE A 109 8.36 -4.82 11.57
C PHE A 109 8.04 -6.21 11.01
N ASN A 110 8.61 -6.59 9.85
CA ASN A 110 8.53 -7.95 9.35
C ASN A 110 9.21 -8.92 10.33
N PRO A 111 8.51 -9.94 10.87
CA PRO A 111 9.10 -10.88 11.81
C PRO A 111 10.32 -11.59 11.22
N THR A 112 11.34 -11.86 12.04
CA THR A 112 12.52 -12.61 11.61
C THR A 112 12.14 -13.98 11.04
N THR A 113 11.14 -14.65 11.62
CA THR A 113 10.60 -15.93 11.11
C THR A 113 10.07 -15.80 9.68
N ASN A 114 9.49 -14.66 9.33
CA ASN A 114 9.00 -14.42 7.97
C ASN A 114 10.15 -14.14 7.00
N ARG A 115 11.21 -13.44 7.46
CA ARG A 115 12.44 -13.25 6.67
C ARG A 115 13.13 -14.58 6.40
N GLU A 116 13.23 -15.44 7.42
CA GLU A 116 13.75 -16.80 7.31
C GLU A 116 12.91 -17.65 6.37
N LYS A 117 11.57 -17.61 6.49
CA LYS A 117 10.69 -18.38 5.60
C LYS A 117 10.74 -17.91 4.15
N THR A 118 10.80 -16.60 3.91
CA THR A 118 11.02 -16.04 2.56
C THR A 118 12.35 -16.53 1.99
N THR A 119 13.41 -16.51 2.81
CA THR A 119 14.74 -16.97 2.42
C THR A 119 14.75 -18.46 2.10
N GLN A 120 14.10 -19.25 2.96
CA GLN A 120 13.93 -20.69 2.77
C GLN A 120 13.27 -20.98 1.41
N ILE A 121 12.11 -20.36 1.12
CA ILE A 121 11.38 -20.61 -0.13
C ILE A 121 12.22 -20.20 -1.36
N MET A 122 12.88 -19.04 -1.30
CA MET A 122 13.71 -18.56 -2.43
C MET A 122 14.90 -19.47 -2.75
N PHE A 123 15.50 -20.13 -1.75
CA PHE A 123 16.63 -21.04 -1.95
C PHE A 123 16.23 -22.51 -2.10
N GLU A 124 15.27 -23.00 -1.34
CA GLU A 124 14.89 -24.43 -1.30
C GLU A 124 13.79 -24.79 -2.30
N THR A 125 12.88 -23.85 -2.62
CA THR A 125 11.83 -24.08 -3.62
C THR A 125 12.26 -23.54 -4.99
N PHE A 126 12.70 -22.28 -5.04
CA PHE A 126 13.01 -21.60 -6.30
C PHE A 126 14.48 -21.70 -6.73
N HIS A 127 15.34 -22.29 -5.88
CA HIS A 127 16.79 -22.43 -6.08
C HIS A 127 17.48 -21.19 -6.65
N THR A 128 17.04 -20.00 -6.21
CA THR A 128 17.65 -18.75 -6.67
C THR A 128 19.13 -18.73 -6.28
N PRO A 129 20.04 -18.29 -7.17
CA PRO A 129 21.49 -18.34 -6.93
C PRO A 129 21.94 -17.35 -5.85
N ALA A 130 21.16 -16.28 -5.64
CA ALA A 130 21.34 -15.29 -4.59
C ALA A 130 20.04 -14.50 -4.38
N MET A 131 19.87 -13.95 -3.19
CA MET A 131 18.77 -13.03 -2.91
C MET A 131 19.17 -11.89 -1.98
N TYR A 132 18.37 -10.84 -1.96
CA TYR A 132 18.48 -9.74 -1.00
C TYR A 132 17.09 -9.28 -0.56
N LEU A 133 16.89 -9.14 0.75
CA LEU A 133 15.66 -8.56 1.32
C LEU A 133 15.93 -7.11 1.70
N ALA A 134 15.18 -6.20 1.08
CA ALA A 134 15.32 -4.76 1.26
C ALA A 134 14.06 -4.14 1.88
N LEU A 135 14.23 -3.19 2.79
CA LEU A 135 13.11 -2.40 3.31
C LEU A 135 12.58 -1.47 2.22
N ALA A 136 11.30 -1.62 1.84
CA ALA A 136 10.69 -0.85 0.76
C ALA A 136 10.85 0.69 0.93
N PRO A 137 10.62 1.30 2.12
CA PRO A 137 10.84 2.73 2.32
C PRO A 137 12.28 3.19 2.04
N VAL A 138 13.28 2.38 2.42
CA VAL A 138 14.69 2.73 2.19
C VAL A 138 14.99 2.78 0.70
N LEU A 139 14.44 1.84 -0.09
CA LEU A 139 14.54 1.86 -1.55
C LEU A 139 13.87 3.11 -2.15
N SER A 140 12.70 3.53 -1.63
CA SER A 140 12.04 4.76 -2.07
C SER A 140 12.90 6.00 -1.82
N LEU A 141 13.59 6.07 -0.67
CA LEU A 141 14.52 7.17 -0.40
C LEU A 141 15.69 7.18 -1.40
N TYR A 142 16.28 6.02 -1.66
CA TYR A 142 17.37 5.88 -2.63
C TYR A 142 16.94 6.26 -4.05
N ALA A 143 15.73 5.89 -4.46
CA ALA A 143 15.16 6.28 -5.75
C ALA A 143 15.02 7.82 -5.89
N SER A 144 14.88 8.54 -4.77
CA SER A 144 14.87 10.01 -4.74
C SER A 144 16.27 10.67 -4.79
N GLY A 145 17.35 9.87 -4.85
CA GLY A 145 18.73 10.35 -4.83
C GLY A 145 19.22 10.81 -3.46
N ARG A 146 18.56 10.37 -2.37
CA ARG A 146 18.88 10.75 -0.99
C ARG A 146 19.35 9.54 -0.19
N LYS A 147 20.21 9.79 0.80
CA LYS A 147 20.65 8.80 1.79
C LYS A 147 20.21 9.14 3.23
N ASP A 148 19.78 10.39 3.45
CA ASP A 148 19.32 10.92 4.72
C ASP A 148 17.93 11.54 4.52
N GLY A 149 17.00 11.24 5.43
CA GLY A 149 15.64 11.75 5.38
C GLY A 149 14.64 10.81 6.02
N ILE A 150 13.37 11.18 5.98
CA ILE A 150 12.28 10.34 6.47
C ILE A 150 11.33 10.01 5.33
N VAL A 151 10.94 8.75 5.24
CA VAL A 151 9.98 8.28 4.25
C VAL A 151 8.63 8.11 4.91
N LEU A 152 7.64 8.89 4.46
CA LEU A 152 6.23 8.62 4.74
C LEU A 152 5.71 7.70 3.64
N GLN A 153 5.66 6.41 3.93
CA GLN A 153 5.12 5.41 3.02
C GLN A 153 3.65 5.14 3.36
N SER A 154 2.71 5.40 2.45
CA SER A 154 1.30 5.03 2.62
C SER A 154 0.84 4.14 1.47
N GLY A 155 0.67 2.85 1.78
CA GLY A 155 0.33 1.82 0.81
C GLY A 155 -1.16 1.49 0.79
N TYR A 156 -1.47 0.21 0.60
CA TYR A 156 -2.85 -0.27 0.64
C TYR A 156 -3.32 -0.64 2.05
N GLY A 157 -2.52 -1.39 2.83
CA GLY A 157 -2.95 -1.90 4.14
C GLY A 157 -2.38 -1.16 5.35
N VAL A 158 -1.36 -0.31 5.17
CA VAL A 158 -0.65 0.34 6.28
C VAL A 158 0.10 1.58 5.81
N SER A 159 0.30 2.52 6.73
CA SER A 159 1.19 3.67 6.57
C SER A 159 2.36 3.63 7.57
N HIS A 160 3.54 4.04 7.14
CA HIS A 160 4.76 4.07 7.95
C HIS A 160 5.49 5.40 7.81
N ALA A 161 6.09 5.86 8.91
CA ALA A 161 7.11 6.89 8.91
C ALA A 161 8.47 6.24 9.24
N VAL A 162 9.39 6.22 8.27
CA VAL A 162 10.67 5.50 8.35
C VAL A 162 11.83 6.49 8.22
N PRO A 163 12.48 6.88 9.34
CA PRO A 163 13.67 7.72 9.29
C PRO A 163 14.88 6.88 8.84
N VAL A 164 15.69 7.45 7.97
CA VAL A 164 16.88 6.83 7.36
C VAL A 164 18.04 7.80 7.50
N HIS A 165 19.16 7.31 8.02
CA HIS A 165 20.38 8.07 8.18
C HIS A 165 21.58 7.26 7.66
N ASP A 166 22.43 7.89 6.87
CA ASP A 166 23.55 7.26 6.17
C ASP A 166 23.16 5.98 5.39
N GLY A 167 21.94 5.98 4.84
CA GLY A 167 21.37 4.85 4.08
C GLY A 167 20.76 3.73 4.93
N PHE A 168 20.79 3.83 6.26
CA PHE A 168 20.21 2.82 7.13
C PHE A 168 18.95 3.36 7.81
N ALA A 169 17.88 2.57 7.80
CA ALA A 169 16.70 2.87 8.60
C ALA A 169 17.08 2.89 10.09
N ILE A 170 16.46 3.78 10.88
CA ILE A 170 16.60 3.86 12.34
C ILE A 170 15.43 3.10 12.98
N PRO A 171 15.56 1.79 13.28
CA PRO A 171 14.41 0.92 13.51
C PRO A 171 13.57 1.33 14.72
N GLN A 172 14.20 1.80 15.79
CA GLN A 172 13.55 2.25 17.02
C GLN A 172 12.68 3.52 16.84
N ASN A 173 12.88 4.25 15.73
CA ASN A 173 12.16 5.49 15.42
C ASN A 173 11.13 5.30 14.31
N VAL A 174 11.00 4.09 13.75
CA VAL A 174 9.94 3.78 12.79
C VAL A 174 8.60 3.80 13.51
N LEU A 175 7.63 4.50 12.94
CA LEU A 175 6.25 4.50 13.42
C LEU A 175 5.31 3.93 12.36
N ARG A 176 4.24 3.31 12.83
CA ARG A 176 3.23 2.64 12.01
C ARG A 176 1.85 3.17 12.35
N LEU A 177 1.03 3.33 11.32
CA LEU A 177 -0.39 3.63 11.40
C LEU A 177 -1.15 2.58 10.59
N ASP A 178 -2.05 1.84 11.24
CA ASP A 178 -2.96 0.86 10.61
C ASP A 178 -4.14 1.57 9.94
N LEU A 179 -3.81 2.48 9.02
CA LEU A 179 -4.74 3.21 8.17
C LEU A 179 -4.04 3.51 6.84
N ALA A 180 -4.63 3.05 5.74
CA ALA A 180 -4.12 3.28 4.41
C ALA A 180 -5.22 3.11 3.33
N GLY A 181 -4.84 2.88 2.09
CA GLY A 181 -5.76 2.88 0.95
C GLY A 181 -6.96 1.93 1.05
N SER A 182 -6.84 0.80 1.74
CA SER A 182 -7.92 -0.16 1.97
C SER A 182 -9.00 0.43 2.88
N ASP A 183 -8.58 0.99 4.01
CA ASP A 183 -9.45 1.60 5.00
C ASP A 183 -10.15 2.84 4.42
N LEU A 184 -9.44 3.62 3.61
CA LEU A 184 -10.01 4.76 2.88
C LEU A 184 -11.09 4.33 1.89
N THR A 185 -10.92 3.20 1.19
CA THR A 185 -11.97 2.67 0.32
C THR A 185 -13.21 2.27 1.12
N ASP A 186 -13.03 1.63 2.28
CA ASP A 186 -14.14 1.21 3.14
C ASP A 186 -14.87 2.41 3.75
N TYR A 187 -14.10 3.43 4.16
CA TYR A 187 -14.64 4.69 4.64
C TYR A 187 -15.41 5.44 3.54
N LEU A 188 -14.87 5.52 2.31
CA LEU A 188 -15.56 6.12 1.18
C LEU A 188 -16.87 5.38 0.88
N MET A 189 -16.85 4.05 0.90
CA MET A 189 -18.04 3.23 0.71
C MET A 189 -19.10 3.57 1.77
N LYS A 190 -18.69 3.74 3.03
CA LYS A 190 -19.60 4.14 4.11
C LYS A 190 -20.23 5.51 3.84
N ILE A 191 -19.45 6.55 3.60
CA ILE A 191 -19.99 7.92 3.44
C ILE A 191 -20.80 8.09 2.15
N LEU A 192 -20.52 7.30 1.10
CA LEU A 192 -21.38 7.23 -0.08
C LEU A 192 -22.71 6.50 0.20
N THR A 193 -22.68 5.48 1.06
CA THR A 193 -23.90 4.80 1.53
C THR A 193 -24.79 5.75 2.32
N GLU A 194 -24.20 6.60 3.17
CA GLU A 194 -24.92 7.64 3.92
C GLU A 194 -25.60 8.68 2.98
N ARG A 195 -25.04 8.90 1.78
CA ARG A 195 -25.63 9.73 0.73
C ARG A 195 -26.72 9.01 -0.09
N GLY A 196 -26.91 7.71 0.12
CA GLY A 196 -27.92 6.90 -0.55
C GLY A 196 -27.41 6.06 -1.72
N TYR A 197 -26.09 5.98 -1.95
CA TYR A 197 -25.51 5.10 -2.95
C TYR A 197 -25.08 3.75 -2.35
N SER A 198 -25.66 2.64 -2.83
CA SER A 198 -25.28 1.30 -2.40
C SER A 198 -24.35 0.63 -3.41
N PHE A 199 -23.13 0.31 -2.98
CA PHE A 199 -22.11 -0.35 -3.81
C PHE A 199 -21.80 -1.78 -3.37
N ARG A 200 -22.67 -2.43 -2.60
CA ARG A 200 -22.40 -3.79 -2.12
C ARG A 200 -22.77 -4.81 -3.22
N PRO A 201 -21.86 -5.73 -3.63
CA PRO A 201 -20.52 -6.01 -3.07
C PRO A 201 -19.32 -5.34 -3.80
N ASP A 202 -19.55 -4.47 -4.79
CA ASP A 202 -18.55 -3.87 -5.68
C ASP A 202 -17.61 -2.82 -5.07
N ARG A 203 -16.78 -3.27 -4.13
CA ARG A 203 -15.70 -2.46 -3.54
C ARG A 203 -14.71 -1.90 -4.59
N LYS A 204 -14.57 -2.57 -5.74
CA LYS A 204 -13.69 -2.12 -6.84
C LYS A 204 -14.15 -0.79 -7.44
N ILE A 205 -15.47 -0.57 -7.56
CA ILE A 205 -16.02 0.69 -8.08
C ILE A 205 -15.69 1.83 -7.11
N VAL A 206 -15.87 1.61 -5.81
CA VAL A 206 -15.55 2.63 -4.79
C VAL A 206 -14.04 2.95 -4.78
N ARG A 207 -13.18 1.93 -4.97
CA ARG A 207 -11.74 2.15 -5.13
C ARG A 207 -11.42 3.03 -6.35
N ASP A 208 -12.07 2.78 -7.49
CA ASP A 208 -11.87 3.57 -8.71
C ASP A 208 -12.37 5.02 -8.55
N ILE A 209 -13.53 5.22 -7.89
CA ILE A 209 -14.02 6.55 -7.49
C ILE A 209 -12.98 7.27 -6.63
N LYS A 210 -12.43 6.58 -5.62
CA LYS A 210 -11.39 7.13 -4.74
C LYS A 210 -10.18 7.59 -5.54
N GLU A 211 -9.64 6.72 -6.38
CA GLU A 211 -8.41 7.00 -7.14
C GLU A 211 -8.60 8.11 -8.19
N LYS A 212 -9.78 8.21 -8.81
CA LYS A 212 -10.05 9.21 -9.85
C LYS A 212 -10.51 10.57 -9.31
N LEU A 213 -11.30 10.58 -8.23
CA LEU A 213 -12.06 11.77 -7.83
C LEU A 213 -11.63 12.36 -6.49
N CYS A 214 -11.02 11.60 -5.59
CA CYS A 214 -10.63 12.12 -4.28
C CYS A 214 -9.37 12.99 -4.34
N TYR A 215 -9.25 13.91 -3.38
CA TYR A 215 -8.13 14.85 -3.24
C TYR A 215 -8.03 15.34 -1.80
N VAL A 216 -6.85 15.79 -1.37
CA VAL A 216 -6.67 16.33 -0.02
C VAL A 216 -7.03 17.82 0.00
N ALA A 217 -7.84 18.25 0.96
CA ALA A 217 -8.10 19.68 1.16
C ALA A 217 -6.95 20.32 1.96
N LEU A 218 -6.52 21.52 1.59
CA LEU A 218 -5.53 22.28 2.38
C LEU A 218 -6.12 22.84 3.68
N GLU A 219 -7.40 23.20 3.66
CA GLU A 219 -8.18 23.74 4.78
C GLU A 219 -9.55 23.07 4.82
N LEU A 220 -9.69 21.99 5.58
CA LEU A 220 -10.92 21.17 5.59
C LEU A 220 -12.19 22.00 5.84
N GLU A 221 -12.18 22.86 6.85
CA GLU A 221 -13.36 23.67 7.23
C GLU A 221 -13.75 24.69 6.16
N GLN A 222 -12.78 25.19 5.39
CA GLN A 222 -13.07 26.05 4.25
C GLN A 222 -13.65 25.26 3.08
N GLU A 223 -13.11 24.06 2.83
CA GLU A 223 -13.59 23.17 1.77
C GLU A 223 -15.04 22.70 2.04
N ILE A 224 -15.35 22.35 3.30
CA ILE A 224 -16.71 22.00 3.75
C ILE A 224 -17.69 23.15 3.51
N ARG A 225 -17.32 24.38 3.90
CA ARG A 225 -18.17 25.56 3.67
C ARG A 225 -18.41 25.81 2.18
N SER A 226 -17.36 25.66 1.37
CA SER A 226 -17.45 25.84 -0.09
C SER A 226 -18.38 24.79 -0.72
N ALA A 227 -18.28 23.54 -0.30
CA ALA A 227 -19.17 22.44 -0.72
C ALA A 227 -20.62 22.63 -0.27
N ALA A 228 -20.86 23.23 0.90
CA ALA A 228 -22.21 23.52 1.38
C ALA A 228 -22.87 24.69 0.62
N SER A 229 -22.07 25.64 0.13
CA SER A 229 -22.53 26.83 -0.57
C SER A 229 -22.68 26.67 -2.10
N SER A 230 -22.07 25.65 -2.70
CA SER A 230 -22.04 25.48 -4.15
C SER A 230 -21.83 24.02 -4.57
N SER A 231 -22.27 23.67 -5.79
CA SER A 231 -21.99 22.38 -6.43
C SER A 231 -20.69 22.35 -7.24
N SER A 232 -19.85 23.40 -7.14
CA SER A 232 -18.62 23.52 -7.95
C SER A 232 -17.58 22.42 -7.67
N LEU A 233 -17.63 21.82 -6.48
CA LEU A 233 -16.76 20.73 -6.06
C LEU A 233 -17.34 19.35 -6.39
N GLU A 234 -18.57 19.27 -6.91
CA GLU A 234 -19.17 18.00 -7.30
C GLU A 234 -18.55 17.48 -8.61
N LYS A 235 -18.42 16.16 -8.70
CA LYS A 235 -18.00 15.46 -9.91
C LYS A 235 -18.96 14.31 -10.19
N SER A 236 -19.26 14.12 -11.46
CA SER A 236 -20.02 12.97 -11.94
C SER A 236 -19.10 11.77 -12.15
N TYR A 237 -19.62 10.58 -11.89
CA TYR A 237 -18.96 9.30 -12.15
C TYR A 237 -19.96 8.38 -12.86
N GLU A 238 -19.53 7.73 -13.95
CA GLU A 238 -20.35 6.78 -14.70
C GLU A 238 -20.08 5.35 -14.20
N LEU A 239 -21.12 4.67 -13.72
CA LEU A 239 -21.07 3.29 -13.28
C LEU A 239 -21.03 2.32 -14.47
N PRO A 240 -20.62 1.05 -14.27
CA PRO A 240 -20.54 0.06 -15.37
C PRO A 240 -21.85 -0.20 -16.11
N ASP A 241 -23.00 0.08 -15.48
CA ASP A 241 -24.34 -0.02 -16.07
C ASP A 241 -24.77 1.25 -16.84
N GLY A 242 -23.90 2.26 -16.91
CA GLY A 242 -24.16 3.56 -17.53
C GLY A 242 -24.86 4.57 -16.61
N GLN A 243 -25.20 4.19 -15.37
CA GLN A 243 -25.79 5.14 -14.42
C GLN A 243 -24.75 6.17 -13.99
N VAL A 244 -25.11 7.46 -14.07
CA VAL A 244 -24.25 8.56 -13.60
C VAL A 244 -24.62 8.94 -12.17
N ILE A 245 -23.64 8.92 -11.28
CA ILE A 245 -23.77 9.35 -9.88
C ILE A 245 -22.94 10.61 -9.62
N THR A 246 -23.27 11.34 -8.56
CA THR A 246 -22.58 12.57 -8.17
C THR A 246 -21.82 12.38 -6.87
N ILE A 247 -20.52 12.64 -6.90
CA ILE A 247 -19.63 12.61 -5.74
C ILE A 247 -19.28 14.05 -5.36
N GLY A 248 -19.59 14.47 -4.15
CA GLY A 248 -19.40 15.84 -3.65
C GLY A 248 -18.31 15.92 -2.59
N ASN A 249 -18.69 16.26 -1.36
CA ASN A 249 -17.72 16.46 -0.27
C ASN A 249 -16.99 15.17 0.18
N GLU A 250 -17.49 13.99 -0.21
CA GLU A 250 -16.84 12.71 0.02
C GLU A 250 -15.45 12.66 -0.64
N ARG A 251 -15.26 13.41 -1.72
CA ARG A 251 -14.00 13.51 -2.47
C ARG A 251 -12.83 13.94 -1.57
N PHE A 252 -13.04 14.89 -0.66
CA PHE A 252 -11.99 15.36 0.24
C PHE A 252 -12.15 14.85 1.67
N ARG A 253 -13.37 14.51 2.11
CA ARG A 253 -13.57 13.87 3.41
C ARG A 253 -12.89 12.50 3.50
N CYS A 254 -12.92 11.71 2.42
CA CYS A 254 -12.27 10.39 2.39
C CYS A 254 -10.77 10.46 2.75
N PRO A 255 -9.92 11.17 1.99
CA PRO A 255 -8.49 11.23 2.29
C PRO A 255 -8.16 12.08 3.53
N GLU A 256 -9.08 12.93 4.02
CA GLU A 256 -8.90 13.61 5.31
C GLU A 256 -8.70 12.63 6.46
N ALA A 257 -9.24 11.41 6.37
CA ALA A 257 -9.00 10.37 7.37
C ALA A 257 -7.51 10.06 7.58
N LEU A 258 -6.64 10.27 6.59
CA LEU A 258 -5.18 10.15 6.79
C LEU A 258 -4.64 11.18 7.79
N PHE A 259 -5.24 12.37 7.85
CA PHE A 259 -4.89 13.44 8.78
C PHE A 259 -5.71 13.35 10.07
N GLN A 260 -6.97 12.91 9.99
CA GLN A 260 -7.88 12.76 11.11
C GLN A 260 -8.46 11.33 11.14
N PRO A 261 -7.68 10.34 11.64
CA PRO A 261 -8.11 8.94 11.62
C PRO A 261 -9.47 8.66 12.26
N SER A 262 -9.85 9.45 13.27
CA SER A 262 -11.17 9.38 13.93
C SER A 262 -12.35 9.49 12.97
N MET A 263 -12.18 10.07 11.79
CA MET A 263 -13.22 10.15 10.76
C MET A 263 -13.57 8.78 10.16
N ALA A 264 -12.57 7.89 10.03
CA ALA A 264 -12.73 6.55 9.49
C ALA A 264 -13.00 5.50 10.58
N GLU A 265 -12.77 5.82 11.87
CA GLU A 265 -13.02 4.94 13.00
C GLU A 265 -14.53 4.68 13.19
N THR A 266 -15.04 3.64 12.52
CA THR A 266 -16.45 3.26 12.58
C THR A 266 -16.58 1.77 12.89
N GLY A 267 -16.40 1.42 14.17
CA GLY A 267 -17.10 0.33 14.85
C GLY A 267 -17.13 -1.09 14.27
N SER A 268 -16.22 -1.56 13.41
CA SER A 268 -16.30 -2.95 12.89
C SER A 268 -14.99 -3.69 12.57
N SER A 269 -13.80 -3.09 12.67
CA SER A 269 -12.53 -3.83 12.68
C SER A 269 -11.93 -3.79 14.08
N GLY A 270 -11.93 -4.94 14.75
CA GLY A 270 -11.48 -5.12 16.12
C GLY A 270 -9.96 -5.01 16.33
N SER A 271 -9.31 -3.94 15.88
CA SER A 271 -8.15 -3.43 16.63
C SER A 271 -8.66 -2.43 17.67
N ALA A 272 -9.39 -2.94 18.65
CA ALA A 272 -9.66 -2.22 19.89
C ALA A 272 -8.31 -1.84 20.51
N GLY A 273 -7.88 -0.57 20.41
CA GLY A 273 -6.59 -0.21 20.98
C GLY A 273 -6.03 1.21 20.81
N SER A 274 -6.58 2.11 19.99
CA SER A 274 -6.09 3.49 20.01
C SER A 274 -7.18 4.53 19.79
N THR A 275 -7.96 4.78 20.85
CA THR A 275 -8.42 6.14 21.16
C THR A 275 -7.17 7.04 21.27
N GLY A 276 -6.69 7.56 20.14
CA GLY A 276 -5.43 8.30 20.04
C GLY A 276 -4.59 8.03 18.79
N SER A 277 -5.12 7.40 17.73
CA SER A 277 -4.38 7.26 16.47
C SER A 277 -4.10 8.64 15.88
N THR A 278 -2.83 8.96 15.68
CA THR A 278 -2.38 10.25 15.15
C THR A 278 -2.31 10.18 13.63
N GLY A 279 -2.77 11.22 12.92
CA GLY A 279 -2.68 11.27 11.46
C GLY A 279 -1.25 11.25 10.91
N ILE A 280 -1.11 11.08 9.60
CA ILE A 280 0.19 10.89 8.92
C ILE A 280 1.19 12.04 9.15
N HIS A 281 0.71 13.27 9.32
CA HIS A 281 1.54 14.43 9.63
C HIS A 281 2.16 14.32 11.03
N GLN A 282 1.35 14.01 12.02
CA GLN A 282 1.81 13.80 13.39
C GLN A 282 2.64 12.52 13.53
N LEU A 283 2.30 11.45 12.80
CA LEU A 283 3.10 10.23 12.70
C LEU A 283 4.53 10.56 12.21
N THR A 284 4.63 11.34 11.14
CA THR A 284 5.91 11.79 10.57
C THR A 284 6.67 12.65 11.56
N TYR A 285 6.03 13.69 12.12
CA TYR A 285 6.65 14.57 13.12
C TYR A 285 7.15 13.79 14.35
N ASN A 286 6.34 12.88 14.90
CA ASN A 286 6.70 12.08 16.07
C ASN A 286 7.92 11.19 15.79
N SER A 287 8.02 10.62 14.59
CA SER A 287 9.17 9.82 14.18
C SER A 287 10.45 10.68 14.08
N ILE A 288 10.34 11.89 13.53
CA ILE A 288 11.44 12.86 13.50
C ILE A 288 11.85 13.25 14.92
N MET A 289 10.89 13.52 15.81
CA MET A 289 11.18 13.91 17.20
C MET A 289 11.84 12.80 18.03
N LYS A 290 11.67 11.54 17.66
CA LYS A 290 12.41 10.43 18.26
C LYS A 290 13.87 10.33 17.78
N CYS A 291 14.22 11.00 16.67
CA CYS A 291 15.60 11.06 16.19
C CYS A 291 16.46 11.99 17.03
N ASP A 292 17.77 11.77 17.00
CA ASP A 292 18.75 12.63 17.68
C ASP A 292 18.70 14.05 17.10
N GLU A 293 18.87 15.06 17.96
CA GLU A 293 18.75 16.47 17.58
C GLU A 293 19.62 16.84 16.38
N GLY A 294 20.82 16.26 16.29
CA GLY A 294 21.78 16.51 15.22
C GLY A 294 21.28 16.15 13.81
N ILE A 295 20.32 15.23 13.69
CA ILE A 295 19.80 14.77 12.39
C ILE A 295 18.37 15.25 12.09
N ARG A 296 17.64 15.80 13.08
CA ARG A 296 16.23 16.23 12.91
C ARG A 296 16.06 17.25 11.79
N LYS A 297 17.02 18.17 11.64
CA LYS A 297 17.00 19.19 10.59
C LYS A 297 16.99 18.56 9.19
N ASP A 298 17.81 17.52 8.99
CA ASP A 298 17.90 16.81 7.72
C ASP A 298 16.64 15.98 7.46
N MET A 299 16.05 15.40 8.51
CA MET A 299 14.76 14.70 8.39
C MET A 299 13.63 15.63 7.97
N PHE A 300 13.50 16.81 8.59
CA PHE A 300 12.49 17.80 8.19
C PHE A 300 12.72 18.35 6.78
N ALA A 301 13.98 18.51 6.37
CA ALA A 301 14.30 18.98 5.03
C ALA A 301 14.04 17.92 3.94
N ASN A 302 13.96 16.64 4.31
CA ASN A 302 13.88 15.51 3.39
C ASN A 302 12.76 14.53 3.79
N ILE A 303 11.52 15.01 3.73
CA ILE A 303 10.34 14.16 3.83
C ILE A 303 10.00 13.63 2.44
N VAL A 304 10.13 12.32 2.23
CA VAL A 304 9.85 11.66 0.95
C VAL A 304 8.53 10.88 1.05
N LEU A 305 7.62 11.15 0.13
CA LEU A 305 6.34 10.45 0.00
C LEU A 305 6.51 9.20 -0.88
N SER A 306 5.91 8.09 -0.46
CA SER A 306 5.92 6.85 -1.24
C SER A 306 4.62 6.05 -1.06
N GLY A 307 4.19 5.36 -2.12
CA GLY A 307 3.05 4.45 -2.07
C GLY A 307 1.75 5.04 -2.64
N GLY A 308 0.80 4.17 -2.99
CA GLY A 308 -0.40 4.58 -3.74
C GLY A 308 -1.28 5.59 -3.00
N SER A 309 -1.35 5.53 -1.66
CA SER A 309 -2.14 6.47 -0.87
C SER A 309 -1.49 7.83 -0.66
N THR A 310 -0.26 8.03 -1.16
CA THR A 310 0.35 9.36 -1.26
C THR A 310 0.15 10.01 -2.63
N MET A 311 -0.69 9.44 -3.49
CA MET A 311 -0.98 9.98 -4.84
C MET A 311 -2.19 10.92 -4.87
N PHE A 312 -2.88 11.15 -3.75
CA PHE A 312 -3.96 12.14 -3.71
C PHE A 312 -3.40 13.52 -4.06
N PRO A 313 -4.07 14.28 -4.96
CA PRO A 313 -3.70 15.67 -5.20
C PRO A 313 -3.65 16.47 -3.89
N GLU A 314 -2.69 17.40 -3.79
CA GLU A 314 -2.46 18.31 -2.66
C GLU A 314 -2.00 17.65 -1.34
N ILE A 315 -1.69 16.34 -1.33
CA ILE A 315 -1.24 15.68 -0.10
C ILE A 315 0.13 16.21 0.38
N ALA A 316 1.03 16.54 -0.55
CA ALA A 316 2.37 17.04 -0.22
C ALA A 316 2.28 18.45 0.39
N GLU A 317 1.44 19.31 -0.20
CA GLU A 317 1.16 20.67 0.21
C GLU A 317 0.50 20.71 1.58
N ARG A 318 -0.52 19.86 1.81
CA ARG A 318 -1.16 19.72 3.11
C ARG A 318 -0.18 19.20 4.16
N LEU A 319 0.60 18.16 3.84
CA LEU A 319 1.59 17.62 4.77
C LEU A 319 2.65 18.67 5.13
N GLN A 320 3.20 19.39 4.15
CA GLN A 320 4.18 20.45 4.36
C GLN A 320 3.63 21.52 5.30
N LYS A 321 2.38 21.94 5.08
CA LYS A 321 1.71 22.92 5.93
C LYS A 321 1.58 22.44 7.37
N GLU A 322 1.07 21.23 7.59
CA GLU A 322 0.91 20.64 8.94
C GLU A 322 2.26 20.48 9.65
N ILE A 323 3.27 19.97 8.94
CA ILE A 323 4.62 19.81 9.49
C ILE A 323 5.25 21.16 9.85
N THR A 324 5.04 22.20 9.05
CA THR A 324 5.57 23.54 9.33
C THR A 324 4.99 24.14 10.62
N VAL A 325 3.73 23.83 10.92
CA VAL A 325 3.08 24.26 12.17
C VAL A 325 3.63 23.48 13.38
N LEU A 326 3.91 22.19 13.21
CA LEU A 326 4.41 21.33 14.29
C LEU A 326 5.91 21.49 14.56
N ALA A 327 6.71 21.76 13.51
CA ALA A 327 8.16 21.83 13.61
C ALA A 327 8.58 22.99 14.53
N PRO A 328 9.62 22.80 15.38
CA PRO A 328 10.15 23.90 16.19
C PRO A 328 10.54 25.09 15.31
N ALA A 329 10.22 26.30 15.77
CA ALA A 329 10.67 27.52 15.12
C ALA A 329 12.20 27.50 15.00
N ARG A 330 12.70 27.89 13.82
CA ARG A 330 14.14 27.97 13.53
C ARG A 330 14.87 28.93 14.47
#